data_AF-A0A7V3CY29-F1
#
_entry.id   AF-A0A7V3CY29-F1
#
_cell.length_a   1.000
_cell.length_b   1.000
_cell.length_c   1.000
_cell.angle_alpha   90.00
_cell.angle_beta   90.00
_cell.angle_gamma   90.00
#
_symmetry.space_group_name_H-M   'P 1'
#
loop_
_entity.id
_entity.type
_entity.pdbx_description
1 polymer ?
#
loop_
_entity_poly.entity_id
_entity_poly.type
_entity_poly.pdbx_seq_one_letter_code
_entity_poly.pdbx_strand_id
1 'polypeptide(L)'
;MINSLKKKSAFEMVITFLSGFVLLFIIAPILGIYFNSSTKEIFSSFNDEELNSSIWLSLWTSMLGTLLFSVFAIPFAYLLARKNFRFKNFINGIIDIPIIIPHSAAGIALLLIVSKESFVGKYFNYLGLSFVNNQAGIILAMSFISLPFLINSARDGFVMVPERLEKIALTLGASPTKV
;
A
#
# COMPACT_ATOMS: atom_id res chain seq x y z
N MET A 1 -24.44 9.71 36.90
CA MET A 1 -23.96 10.92 37.59
C MET A 1 -22.70 10.56 38.37
N ILE A 2 -21.55 11.06 37.90
CA ILE A 2 -20.29 11.26 38.62
C ILE A 2 -19.45 9.99 38.95
N ASN A 3 -18.48 9.75 38.08
CA ASN A 3 -17.08 9.41 38.40
C ASN A 3 -16.83 8.51 39.62
N SER A 4 -16.91 7.20 39.40
CA SER A 4 -16.01 6.27 40.07
C SER A 4 -14.62 6.44 39.46
N LEU A 5 -13.81 7.35 40.02
CA LEU A 5 -12.37 7.39 39.82
C LEU A 5 -11.78 6.05 40.27
N LYS A 6 -11.78 5.06 39.35
CA LYS A 6 -10.99 3.84 39.48
C LYS A 6 -9.57 4.31 39.73
N LYS A 7 -9.04 4.07 40.94
CA LYS A 7 -7.61 4.23 41.23
C LYS A 7 -6.86 3.45 40.17
N LYS A 8 -6.32 4.14 39.16
CA LYS A 8 -5.46 3.51 38.15
C LYS A 8 -4.35 2.80 38.89
N SER A 9 -4.14 1.52 38.59
CA SER A 9 -3.00 0.79 39.15
C SER A 9 -1.71 1.54 38.76
N ALA A 10 -0.69 1.52 39.60
CA ALA A 10 0.61 2.14 39.29
C ALA A 10 1.13 1.67 37.92
N PHE A 11 0.85 0.41 37.57
CA PHE A 11 1.13 -0.18 36.26
C PHE A 11 0.38 0.51 35.11
N GLU A 12 -0.91 0.80 35.26
CA GLU A 12 -1.71 1.50 34.23
C GLU A 12 -1.25 2.94 34.04
N MET A 13 -0.81 3.61 35.12
CA MET A 13 -0.24 4.96 35.03
C MET A 13 1.08 4.95 34.25
N VAL A 14 1.97 4.01 34.55
CA VAL A 14 3.24 3.85 33.83
C VAL A 14 3.00 3.55 32.35
N ILE A 15 2.09 2.64 32.02
CA ILE A 15 1.73 2.35 30.62
C ILE A 15 1.16 3.60 29.93
N THR A 16 0.20 4.27 30.56
CA THR A 16 -0.42 5.47 29.97
C THR A 16 0.64 6.54 29.69
N PHE A 17 1.59 6.73 30.61
CA PHE A 17 2.69 7.68 30.46
C PHE A 17 3.62 7.31 29.29
N LEU A 18 4.07 6.04 29.23
CA LEU A 18 4.93 5.55 28.15
C LEU A 18 4.24 5.61 26.78
N SER A 19 2.96 5.22 26.70
CA SER A 19 2.18 5.34 25.47
C SER A 19 2.01 6.81 25.04
N GLY A 20 1.81 7.72 26.00
CA GLY A 20 1.75 9.16 25.73
C GLY A 20 3.03 9.71 25.12
N PHE A 21 4.19 9.24 25.61
CA PHE A 21 5.49 9.63 25.06
C PHE A 21 5.68 9.19 23.60
N VAL A 22 5.27 7.96 23.25
CA VAL A 22 5.32 7.45 21.87
C VAL A 22 4.40 8.27 20.96
N LEU A 23 3.18 8.56 21.41
CA LEU A 23 2.26 9.40 20.64
C LEU A 23 2.83 10.80 20.41
N LEU A 24 3.42 11.40 21.44
CA LEU A 24 4.07 12.71 21.33
C LEU A 24 5.21 12.67 20.33
N PHE A 25 6.04 11.63 20.33
CA PHE A 25 7.13 11.47 19.36
C PHE A 25 6.64 11.42 17.91
N ILE A 26 5.51 10.74 17.65
CA ILE A 26 4.90 10.67 16.31
C ILE A 26 4.28 12.00 15.89
N ILE A 27 3.60 12.69 16.83
CA ILE A 27 2.86 13.93 16.55
C ILE A 27 3.77 15.16 16.48
N ALA A 28 4.87 15.17 17.26
CA ALA A 28 5.81 16.29 17.37
C ALA A 28 6.32 16.85 16.02
N PRO A 29 6.78 16.03 15.03
CA PRO A 29 7.23 16.57 13.75
C PRO A 29 6.10 17.25 12.96
N ILE A 30 4.88 16.72 13.03
CA ILE A 30 3.70 17.30 12.35
C ILE A 30 3.36 18.65 12.97
N LEU A 31 3.35 18.73 14.32
CA LEU A 31 3.20 20.00 15.03
C LEU A 31 4.33 20.97 14.71
N GLY A 32 5.56 20.47 14.62
CA GLY A 32 6.73 21.25 14.23
C GLY A 32 6.53 21.91 12.87
N ILE A 33 6.05 21.17 11.87
CA ILE A 33 5.72 21.75 10.55
C ILE A 33 4.66 22.84 10.70
N TYR A 34 3.58 22.58 11.42
CA TYR A 34 2.51 23.57 11.63
C TYR A 34 3.01 24.86 12.29
N PHE A 35 3.86 24.77 13.33
CA PHE A 35 4.37 25.94 14.04
C PHE A 35 5.45 26.71 13.27
N ASN A 36 6.17 26.05 12.35
CA ASN A 36 7.22 26.69 11.55
C ASN A 36 6.72 27.25 10.22
N SER A 37 5.47 26.98 9.83
CA SER A 37 4.87 27.49 8.59
C SER A 37 3.86 28.61 8.87
N SER A 38 3.93 29.70 8.10
CA SER A 38 2.95 30.79 8.21
C SER A 38 1.60 30.35 7.62
N THR A 39 0.49 30.67 8.29
CA THR A 39 -0.86 30.33 7.78
C THR A 39 -1.16 30.96 6.43
N LYS A 40 -0.50 32.07 6.09
CA LYS A 40 -0.58 32.72 4.78
C LYS A 40 0.19 31.96 3.70
N GLU A 41 1.33 31.36 4.03
CA GLU A 41 2.11 30.54 3.09
C GLU A 41 1.29 29.30 2.69
N ILE A 42 0.70 28.61 3.68
CA ILE A 42 -0.18 27.46 3.45
C ILE A 42 -1.34 27.82 2.52
N PHE A 43 -1.99 28.98 2.74
CA PHE A 43 -3.09 29.42 1.89
C PHE A 43 -2.63 29.83 0.48
N SER A 44 -1.44 30.42 0.34
CA SER A 44 -0.89 30.80 -0.96
C SER A 44 -0.48 29.58 -1.80
N SER A 45 -0.03 28.49 -1.16
CA SER A 45 0.34 27.25 -1.82
C SER A 45 -0.83 26.59 -2.56
N PHE A 46 -2.07 26.78 -2.11
CA PHE A 46 -3.23 26.25 -2.84
C PHE A 46 -3.47 26.91 -4.20
N ASN A 47 -2.97 28.14 -4.41
CA ASN A 47 -3.05 28.83 -5.70
C ASN A 47 -1.87 28.48 -6.61
N ASP A 48 -0.92 27.66 -6.16
CA ASP A 48 0.21 27.22 -6.95
C ASP A 48 -0.21 26.11 -7.92
N GLU A 49 -0.07 26.39 -9.22
CA GLU A 49 -0.43 25.45 -10.29
C GLU A 49 0.50 24.22 -10.31
N GLU A 50 1.77 24.38 -9.91
CA GLU A 50 2.73 23.28 -9.83
C GLU A 50 2.40 22.32 -8.67
N LEU A 51 1.97 22.86 -7.52
CA LEU A 51 1.51 22.04 -6.40
C LEU A 51 0.25 21.25 -6.78
N ASN A 52 -0.76 21.93 -7.35
CA ASN A 52 -2.02 21.30 -7.72
C ASN A 52 -1.83 20.21 -8.78
N SER A 53 -0.98 20.47 -9.79
CA SER A 53 -0.66 19.46 -10.81
C SER A 53 0.10 18.25 -10.24
N SER A 54 1.02 18.46 -9.30
CA SER A 54 1.76 17.39 -8.62
C SER A 54 0.85 16.52 -7.73
N ILE A 55 -0.09 17.15 -7.00
CA ILE A 55 -1.10 16.45 -6.20
C ILE A 55 -2.00 15.63 -7.12
N TRP A 56 -2.52 16.23 -8.20
CA TRP A 56 -3.40 15.55 -9.15
C TRP A 56 -2.69 14.38 -9.81
N LEU A 57 -1.44 14.57 -10.27
CA LEU A 57 -0.64 13.52 -10.88
C LEU A 57 -0.45 12.34 -9.91
N SER A 58 -0.14 12.62 -8.65
CA SER A 58 0.05 11.59 -7.62
C SER A 58 -1.23 10.81 -7.34
N LEU A 59 -2.37 11.51 -7.20
CA LEU A 59 -3.67 10.88 -6.97
C LEU A 59 -4.11 10.04 -8.16
N TRP A 60 -4.02 10.60 -9.38
CA TRP A 60 -4.43 9.92 -10.60
C TRP A 60 -3.58 8.68 -10.88
N THR A 61 -2.25 8.79 -10.78
CA THR A 61 -1.34 7.66 -11.03
C THR A 61 -1.45 6.56 -9.97
N SER A 62 -1.56 6.91 -8.69
CA SER A 62 -1.77 5.93 -7.62
C SER A 62 -3.11 5.21 -7.73
N MET A 63 -4.18 5.94 -8.06
CA MET A 63 -5.52 5.36 -8.23
C MET A 63 -5.56 4.42 -9.44
N LEU A 64 -5.00 4.83 -10.58
CA LEU A 64 -4.88 3.96 -11.75
C LEU A 64 -4.04 2.73 -11.46
N GLY A 65 -2.88 2.87 -10.82
CA GLY A 65 -2.04 1.74 -10.43
C GLY A 65 -2.79 0.76 -9.54
N THR A 66 -3.46 1.27 -8.51
CA THR A 66 -4.27 0.44 -7.61
C THR A 66 -5.36 -0.30 -8.37
N LEU A 67 -6.14 0.36 -9.23
CA LEU A 67 -7.21 -0.28 -9.98
C LEU A 67 -6.68 -1.34 -10.96
N LEU A 68 -5.67 -1.01 -11.75
CA LEU A 68 -5.08 -1.91 -12.74
C LEU A 68 -4.51 -3.17 -12.09
N PHE A 69 -3.72 -2.99 -11.02
CA PHE A 69 -3.08 -4.11 -10.36
C PHE A 69 -4.02 -4.89 -9.44
N SER A 70 -5.09 -4.28 -8.90
CA SER A 70 -6.11 -4.99 -8.10
C SER A 70 -6.79 -6.11 -8.87
N VAL A 71 -7.01 -5.93 -10.18
CA VAL A 71 -7.59 -6.97 -11.05
C VAL A 71 -6.76 -8.26 -11.01
N PHE A 72 -5.44 -8.16 -10.86
CA PHE A 72 -4.54 -9.32 -10.81
C PHE A 72 -4.19 -9.73 -9.37
N ALA A 73 -3.98 -8.76 -8.48
CA ALA A 73 -3.57 -8.99 -7.11
C ALA A 73 -4.65 -9.65 -6.26
N ILE A 74 -5.92 -9.26 -6.42
CA ILE A 74 -7.02 -9.80 -5.61
C ILE A 74 -7.26 -11.29 -5.89
N PRO A 75 -7.42 -11.74 -7.15
CA PRO A 75 -7.54 -13.18 -7.44
C PRO A 75 -6.33 -13.99 -6.99
N PHE A 76 -5.13 -13.41 -7.12
CA PHE A 76 -3.91 -14.05 -6.66
C PHE A 76 -3.87 -14.18 -5.13
N ALA A 77 -4.28 -13.14 -4.39
CA ALA A 77 -4.42 -13.16 -2.95
C ALA A 77 -5.46 -14.19 -2.47
N TYR A 78 -6.59 -14.31 -3.17
CA TYR A 78 -7.58 -15.36 -2.92
C TYR A 78 -6.98 -16.76 -3.09
N LEU A 79 -6.22 -16.99 -4.16
CA LEU A 79 -5.52 -18.25 -4.40
C LEU A 79 -4.54 -18.58 -3.26
N LEU A 80 -3.77 -17.58 -2.80
CA LEU A 80 -2.86 -17.72 -1.68
C LEU A 80 -3.60 -17.97 -0.35
N ALA A 81 -4.78 -17.40 -0.16
CA ALA A 81 -5.59 -17.64 1.04
C ALA A 81 -6.16 -19.06 1.08
N ARG A 82 -6.68 -19.57 -0.04
CA ARG A 82 -7.44 -20.83 -0.09
C ARG A 82 -6.64 -22.07 -0.44
N LYS A 83 -5.53 -21.94 -1.19
CA LYS A 83 -4.73 -23.11 -1.60
C LYS A 83 -3.44 -23.22 -0.79
N ASN A 84 -3.10 -24.45 -0.44
CA ASN A 84 -1.79 -24.82 0.12
C ASN A 84 -1.04 -25.63 -0.93
N PHE A 85 0.11 -25.13 -1.36
CA PHE A 85 0.97 -25.77 -2.35
C PHE A 85 2.43 -25.64 -1.92
N ARG A 86 3.30 -26.55 -2.38
CA ARG A 86 4.68 -26.73 -1.90
C ARG A 86 5.52 -25.45 -1.92
N PHE A 87 5.33 -24.57 -2.91
CA PHE A 87 6.11 -23.34 -3.09
C PHE A 87 5.46 -22.07 -2.51
N LYS A 88 4.36 -22.20 -1.76
CA LYS A 88 3.61 -21.04 -1.24
C LYS A 88 4.48 -20.09 -0.40
N ASN A 89 5.32 -20.63 0.47
CA ASN A 89 6.21 -19.83 1.32
C ASN A 89 7.28 -19.10 0.50
N PHE A 90 7.79 -19.73 -0.56
CA PHE A 90 8.75 -19.09 -1.46
C PHE A 90 8.11 -17.94 -2.22
N ILE A 91 6.88 -18.13 -2.72
CA ILE A 91 6.10 -17.07 -3.38
C ILE A 91 5.81 -15.92 -2.41
N ASN A 92 5.38 -16.20 -1.18
CA ASN A 92 5.20 -15.16 -0.15
C ASN A 92 6.50 -14.39 0.09
N GLY A 93 7.63 -15.09 0.17
CA GLY A 93 8.95 -14.46 0.26
C GLY A 93 9.21 -13.48 -0.88
N ILE A 94 8.96 -13.88 -2.14
CA ILE A 94 9.11 -13.01 -3.31
C ILE A 94 8.20 -11.78 -3.22
N ILE A 95 6.95 -11.96 -2.79
CA ILE A 95 5.98 -10.86 -2.65
C ILE A 95 6.46 -9.84 -1.64
N ASP A 96 7.11 -10.26 -0.55
CA ASP A 96 7.55 -9.36 0.52
C ASP A 96 8.94 -8.73 0.26
N ILE A 97 9.71 -9.21 -0.73
CA ILE A 97 11.02 -8.65 -1.11
C ILE A 97 10.99 -7.11 -1.27
N PRO A 98 10.03 -6.51 -2.01
CA PRO A 98 10.02 -5.06 -2.23
C PRO A 98 9.91 -4.24 -0.95
N ILE A 99 9.35 -4.79 0.13
CA ILE A 99 9.18 -4.11 1.42
C ILE A 99 10.53 -3.94 2.13
N ILE A 100 11.45 -4.88 1.92
CA ILE A 100 12.74 -4.95 2.62
C ILE A 100 13.82 -4.19 1.84
N ILE A 101 13.65 -4.03 0.53
CA ILE A 101 14.61 -3.32 -0.33
C ILE A 101 14.52 -1.80 -0.06
N PRO A 102 15.65 -1.11 0.15
CA PRO A 102 15.67 0.35 0.22
C PRO A 102 15.01 1.00 -1.01
N HIS A 103 14.13 1.98 -0.83
CA HIS A 103 13.36 2.56 -1.94
C HIS A 103 14.22 3.04 -3.12
N SER A 104 15.39 3.63 -2.85
CA SER A 104 16.34 4.03 -3.90
C SER A 104 16.86 2.84 -4.71
N ALA A 105 17.16 1.72 -4.05
CA ALA A 105 17.60 0.50 -4.72
C ALA A 105 16.47 -0.14 -5.54
N ALA A 106 15.23 -0.13 -5.02
CA ALA A 106 14.06 -0.56 -5.77
C ALA A 106 13.84 0.27 -7.05
N GLY A 107 14.00 1.59 -6.95
CA GLY A 107 13.93 2.50 -8.10
C GLY A 107 14.98 2.19 -9.17
N ILE A 108 16.23 1.95 -8.77
CA ILE A 108 17.30 1.56 -9.71
C ILE A 108 17.00 0.20 -10.35
N ALA A 109 16.57 -0.79 -9.57
CA ALA A 109 16.22 -2.11 -10.09
C ALA A 109 15.09 -2.04 -11.13
N LEU A 110 14.05 -1.26 -10.87
CA LEU A 110 12.99 -1.01 -11.83
C LEU A 110 13.51 -0.29 -13.08
N LEU A 111 14.33 0.75 -12.90
CA LEU A 111 14.92 1.50 -14.01
C LEU A 111 15.73 0.57 -14.93
N LEU A 112 16.51 -0.36 -14.38
CA LEU A 112 17.26 -1.34 -15.18
C LEU A 112 16.35 -2.22 -16.04
N ILE A 113 15.13 -2.50 -15.58
CA ILE A 113 14.14 -3.32 -16.31
C ILE A 113 13.32 -2.48 -17.31
N VAL A 114 13.02 -1.22 -17.00
CA VAL A 114 12.14 -0.39 -17.85
C VAL A 114 12.90 0.62 -18.71
N SER A 115 14.22 0.71 -18.55
CA SER A 115 15.08 1.59 -19.36
C SER A 115 14.96 1.26 -20.85
N LYS A 116 15.14 2.28 -21.70
CA LYS A 116 15.11 2.11 -23.17
C LYS A 116 16.16 1.13 -23.69
N GLU A 117 17.20 0.85 -22.91
CA GLU A 117 18.26 -0.10 -23.30
C GLU A 117 17.96 -1.55 -22.92
N SER A 118 17.03 -1.77 -21.99
CA SER A 118 16.63 -3.10 -21.53
C SER A 118 15.75 -3.82 -22.55
N PHE A 119 15.71 -5.16 -22.47
CA PHE A 119 14.85 -5.96 -23.34
C PHE A 119 13.36 -5.58 -23.20
N VAL A 120 12.88 -5.43 -21.97
CA VAL A 120 11.48 -5.06 -21.69
C VAL A 120 11.19 -3.63 -22.14
N GLY A 121 12.06 -2.68 -21.80
CA GLY A 121 11.89 -1.29 -22.25
C GLY A 121 11.97 -1.13 -23.77
N LYS A 122 12.83 -1.89 -24.47
CA LYS A 122 12.88 -1.91 -25.95
C LYS A 122 11.57 -2.40 -26.56
N TYR A 123 11.01 -3.49 -26.02
CA TYR A 123 9.76 -4.06 -26.49
C TYR A 123 8.59 -3.06 -26.36
N PHE A 124 8.44 -2.43 -25.20
CA PHE A 124 7.39 -1.43 -24.99
C PHE A 124 7.64 -0.14 -25.77
N ASN A 125 8.90 0.26 -25.97
CA ASN A 125 9.22 1.42 -26.79
C ASN A 125 8.87 1.20 -28.27
N TYR A 126 8.98 -0.03 -28.78
CA TYR A 126 8.46 -0.38 -30.12
C TYR A 126 6.93 -0.21 -30.23
N LEU A 127 6.21 -0.43 -29.13
CA LEU A 127 4.77 -0.16 -29.03
C LEU A 127 4.44 1.32 -28.76
N GLY A 128 5.43 2.22 -28.76
CA GLY A 128 5.27 3.65 -28.48
C GLY A 128 5.12 3.99 -27.00
N LEU A 129 5.35 3.04 -26.09
CA LEU A 129 5.25 3.23 -24.64
C LEU A 129 6.65 3.41 -24.03
N SER A 130 6.91 4.58 -23.46
CA SER A 130 8.12 4.86 -22.67
C SER A 130 7.77 4.94 -21.19
N PHE A 131 8.53 4.27 -20.35
CA PHE A 131 8.36 4.33 -18.89
C PHE A 131 9.23 5.41 -18.24
N VAL A 132 10.40 5.72 -18.81
CA VAL A 132 11.30 6.74 -18.28
C VAL A 132 10.72 8.13 -18.55
N ASN A 133 10.66 8.97 -17.50
CA ASN A 133 10.07 10.32 -17.51
C ASN A 133 8.62 10.35 -18.02
N ASN A 134 7.84 9.32 -17.71
CA ASN A 134 6.45 9.20 -18.12
C ASN A 134 5.58 8.71 -16.94
N GLN A 135 4.32 9.10 -16.94
CA GLN A 135 3.31 8.67 -15.96
C GLN A 135 3.20 7.14 -15.85
N ALA A 136 3.38 6.42 -16.96
CA ALA A 136 3.39 4.96 -16.95
C ALA A 136 4.49 4.36 -16.05
N GLY A 137 5.67 4.99 -16.01
CA GLY A 137 6.75 4.58 -15.13
C GLY A 137 6.46 4.88 -13.65
N ILE A 138 5.81 6.02 -13.38
CA ILE A 138 5.35 6.37 -12.04
C ILE A 138 4.35 5.32 -11.54
N ILE A 139 3.36 4.97 -12.35
CA ILE A 139 2.36 3.94 -12.05
C ILE A 139 3.04 2.61 -11.73
N LEU A 140 3.99 2.17 -12.56
CA LEU A 140 4.74 0.93 -12.32
C LEU A 140 5.55 0.97 -11.02
N ALA A 141 6.27 2.07 -10.77
CA ALA A 141 7.09 2.21 -9.57
C ALA A 141 6.26 2.21 -8.28
N MET A 142 5.17 2.98 -8.27
CA MET A 142 4.24 2.99 -7.14
C MET A 142 3.60 1.62 -6.93
N SER A 143 3.23 0.95 -8.02
CA SER A 143 2.60 -0.38 -7.95
C SER A 143 3.58 -1.44 -7.43
N PHE A 144 4.84 -1.42 -7.85
CA PHE A 144 5.86 -2.37 -7.37
C PHE A 144 6.03 -2.32 -5.85
N ILE A 145 6.01 -1.12 -5.26
CA ILE A 145 6.14 -0.93 -3.81
C ILE A 145 4.81 -1.22 -3.08
N SER A 146 3.67 -0.93 -3.70
CA SER A 146 2.34 -1.03 -3.06
C SER A 146 1.69 -2.41 -3.17
N LEU A 147 2.04 -3.19 -4.21
CA LEU A 147 1.51 -4.53 -4.49
C LEU A 147 1.59 -5.51 -3.31
N PRO A 148 2.71 -5.60 -2.57
CA PRO A 148 2.82 -6.51 -1.42
C PRO A 148 1.75 -6.20 -0.36
N PHE A 149 1.50 -4.92 -0.09
CA PHE A 149 0.49 -4.49 0.88
C PHE A 149 -0.93 -4.82 0.43
N LEU A 150 -1.23 -4.64 -0.87
CA LEU A 150 -2.52 -5.02 -1.44
C LEU A 150 -2.76 -6.53 -1.36
N ILE A 151 -1.76 -7.34 -1.76
CA ILE A 151 -1.86 -8.81 -1.75
C ILE A 151 -2.02 -9.31 -0.31
N ASN A 152 -1.22 -8.81 0.63
CA ASN A 152 -1.28 -9.22 2.04
C ASN A 152 -2.61 -8.82 2.67
N SER A 153 -3.08 -7.58 2.48
CA SER A 153 -4.36 -7.12 3.02
C SER A 153 -5.56 -7.90 2.45
N ALA A 154 -5.57 -8.14 1.14
CA ALA A 154 -6.63 -8.92 0.50
C ALA A 154 -6.63 -10.38 0.98
N ARG A 155 -5.44 -10.99 1.08
CA ARG A 155 -5.29 -12.36 1.59
C ARG A 155 -5.81 -12.47 3.01
N ASP A 156 -5.43 -11.55 3.89
CA ASP A 156 -5.85 -11.56 5.29
C ASP A 156 -7.38 -11.36 5.40
N GLY A 157 -7.96 -10.52 4.54
CA GLY A 157 -9.40 -10.37 4.38
C GLY A 157 -10.10 -11.69 4.00
N PHE A 158 -9.57 -12.42 3.02
CA PHE A 158 -10.11 -13.75 2.67
C PHE A 158 -9.92 -14.76 3.81
N VAL A 159 -8.77 -14.79 4.48
CA VAL A 159 -8.51 -15.69 5.62
C VAL A 159 -9.49 -15.45 6.76
N MET A 160 -9.93 -14.21 6.97
CA MET A 160 -10.91 -13.86 8.00
C MET A 160 -12.30 -14.48 7.76
N VAL A 161 -12.63 -14.82 6.51
CA VAL A 161 -13.87 -15.53 6.15
C VAL A 161 -13.67 -17.04 6.35
N PRO A 162 -14.43 -17.70 7.25
CA PRO A 162 -14.30 -19.12 7.47
C PRO A 162 -14.67 -19.93 6.21
N GLU A 163 -13.79 -20.85 5.78
CA GLU A 163 -14.04 -21.73 4.62
C GLU A 163 -15.34 -22.52 4.70
N ARG A 164 -15.86 -22.76 5.91
CA ARG A 164 -17.14 -23.45 6.11
C ARG A 164 -18.29 -22.69 5.44
N LEU A 165 -18.26 -21.36 5.44
CA LEU A 165 -19.32 -20.55 4.81
C LEU A 165 -19.33 -20.76 3.28
N GLU A 166 -18.15 -20.80 2.66
CA GLU A 166 -18.00 -21.10 1.23
C GLU A 166 -18.51 -22.50 0.89
N LYS A 167 -18.14 -23.50 1.70
CA LYS A 167 -18.59 -24.89 1.54
C LYS A 167 -20.12 -25.00 1.66
N ILE A 168 -20.75 -24.28 2.59
CA ILE A 168 -22.21 -24.23 2.72
C ILE A 168 -22.85 -23.61 1.47
N ALA A 169 -22.32 -22.49 0.97
CA ALA A 169 -22.84 -21.85 -0.23
C ALA A 169 -22.80 -22.78 -1.45
N LEU A 170 -21.70 -23.52 -1.63
CA LEU A 170 -21.60 -24.55 -2.67
C LEU A 170 -22.66 -25.65 -2.51
N THR A 171 -22.91 -26.13 -1.30
CA THR A 171 -23.96 -27.15 -1.05
C THR A 171 -25.38 -26.64 -1.29
N LEU A 172 -25.61 -25.33 -1.22
CA LEU A 172 -26.89 -24.69 -1.55
C LEU A 172 -27.05 -24.39 -3.05
N GLY A 173 -26.14 -24.89 -3.90
CA GLY A 173 -26.22 -24.76 -5.35
C GLY A 173 -25.56 -23.49 -5.92
N ALA A 174 -24.80 -22.73 -5.13
CA ALA A 174 -23.99 -21.65 -5.66
C ALA A 174 -22.80 -22.19 -6.46
N SER A 175 -22.49 -21.59 -7.61
CA SER A 175 -21.27 -21.89 -8.36
C SER A 175 -20.04 -21.25 -7.70
N PRO A 176 -18.80 -21.75 -7.94
CA PRO A 176 -17.58 -21.19 -7.35
C PRO A 176 -17.31 -19.71 -7.66
N THR A 177 -17.94 -19.14 -8.69
CA THR A 177 -17.87 -17.71 -9.03
C THR A 177 -18.90 -16.85 -8.29
N LYS A 178 -19.95 -17.48 -7.76
CA LYS A 178 -21.02 -16.85 -7.01
C LYS A 178 -20.74 -16.87 -5.50
N VAL A 179 -19.96 -17.84 -5.05
CA VAL A 179 -19.37 -17.93 -3.70
C VAL A 179 -18.21 -16.95 -3.59
#